data_AF-A0A843BWE9-F1
#
_entry.id   AF-A0A843BWE9-F1
#
_cell.length_a   1.000
_cell.length_b   1.000
_cell.length_c   1.000
_cell.angle_alpha   90.00
_cell.angle_beta   90.00
_cell.angle_gamma   90.00
#
_symmetry.space_group_name_H-M   'P 1'
#
loop_
_entity.id
_entity.type
_entity.pdbx_description
1 polymer ?
#
loop_
_entity_poly.entity_id
_entity_poly.type
_entity_poly.pdbx_seq_one_letter_code
_entity_poly.pdbx_strand_id
1 'polypeptide(L)'
;MSEDSSAERKTESKKKFSLSKLKVDRKFIFITIFLVLSVVALAFSTRYLFDSAIEDWTVTQGLFVGEKGSLHARTPYYNWAYHESNVAYGEWNWKLQYYGSGSASITFIGLNKNTTNNDKTPQGYKLIFQLGQNLAIKRLDSSSSEVELNSTSFAPVARSLYEVKIIRTQNNQTFRVFVNGVLMLNATDSTYTTSEVLELSWSNTQELDWIQVIDAIGANSWSDFFTGLPSADSDNVFTKIALYVPFVTLGLVILLYVFRLLFAEGSWTRFAVPLVLAIIIGLGYGLLVDFLREKLPDIPSFTPISSSDTGPTSTEPYNDTSTGPTPSENQSLPIPSQSNGTGGPGGIFTGVPPRVISNILLGVSGVFIVIAVVFIGIDFFRKRDDEFHERILDKERRWMPTATTTDHRKRVIRAYHKASYDLIDHGAKSERSMTPGEFEETTTDRFELKDKSLEDLTDLYEEARFSEHELSEKESTKAEKSQEKIIKRLDKEQIRTPKETKEAIESSTSADADPKEIRDKDKGKKKDG
;
A
#
# COMPACT_ATOMS: atom_id res chain seq x y z
N MET A 1 -38.57 61.62 -42.97
CA MET A 1 -37.37 61.72 -42.12
C MET A 1 -37.83 61.69 -40.68
N SER A 2 -37.72 60.52 -40.05
CA SER A 2 -37.82 60.33 -38.61
C SER A 2 -37.01 59.08 -38.30
N GLU A 3 -35.90 59.29 -37.61
CA GLU A 3 -34.97 58.25 -37.16
C GLU A 3 -35.64 57.46 -36.01
N ASP A 4 -35.81 56.16 -36.21
CA ASP A 4 -36.11 55.20 -35.14
C ASP A 4 -34.85 54.36 -34.91
N SER A 5 -34.03 54.78 -33.95
CA SER A 5 -32.86 54.03 -33.48
C SER A 5 -33.29 53.09 -32.34
N SER A 6 -33.72 51.87 -32.68
CA SER A 6 -33.96 50.82 -31.69
C SER A 6 -32.62 50.21 -31.23
N ALA A 7 -32.07 50.74 -30.13
CA ALA A 7 -30.90 50.20 -29.47
C ALA A 7 -31.25 48.88 -28.76
N GLU A 8 -30.90 47.77 -29.39
CA GLU A 8 -31.01 46.41 -28.87
C GLU A 8 -29.97 46.20 -27.74
N ARG A 9 -30.37 46.48 -26.48
CA ARG A 9 -29.56 46.16 -25.30
C ARG A 9 -29.58 44.64 -25.07
N LYS A 10 -28.58 43.95 -25.61
CA LYS A 10 -28.19 42.59 -25.18
C LYS A 10 -27.84 42.61 -23.69
N THR A 11 -28.76 42.12 -22.87
CA THR A 11 -28.54 41.87 -21.45
C THR A 11 -27.71 40.61 -21.30
N GLU A 12 -26.40 40.77 -21.16
CA GLU A 12 -25.51 39.70 -20.68
C GLU A 12 -25.94 39.31 -19.27
N SER A 13 -26.77 38.26 -19.17
CA SER A 13 -27.08 37.64 -17.90
C SER A 13 -25.78 37.03 -17.36
N LYS A 14 -25.16 37.67 -16.38
CA LYS A 14 -24.08 37.09 -15.57
C LYS A 14 -24.58 35.77 -14.99
N LYS A 15 -24.21 34.65 -15.60
CA LYS A 15 -24.36 33.31 -15.02
C LYS A 15 -23.54 33.29 -13.73
N LYS A 16 -24.19 33.61 -12.60
CA LYS A 16 -23.61 33.38 -11.27
C LYS A 16 -23.40 31.88 -11.13
N PHE A 17 -22.14 31.46 -11.19
CA PHE A 17 -21.72 30.10 -10.88
C PHE A 17 -22.06 29.83 -9.41
N SER A 18 -23.17 29.14 -9.18
CA SER A 18 -23.63 28.79 -7.83
C SER A 18 -23.07 27.42 -7.47
N LEU A 19 -22.04 27.39 -6.61
CA LEU A 19 -21.42 26.16 -6.08
C LEU A 19 -22.44 25.23 -5.39
N SER A 20 -23.56 25.76 -4.90
CA SER A 20 -24.63 24.98 -4.26
C SER A 20 -25.38 24.01 -5.20
N LYS A 21 -25.20 24.12 -6.53
CA LYS A 21 -25.79 23.18 -7.50
C LYS A 21 -24.88 21.99 -7.84
N LEU A 22 -23.65 21.94 -7.34
CA LEU A 22 -22.86 20.72 -7.41
C LEU A 22 -23.53 19.67 -6.51
N LYS A 23 -24.32 18.77 -7.11
CA LYS A 23 -24.58 17.46 -6.52
C LYS A 23 -23.25 16.71 -6.51
N VAL A 24 -22.44 16.97 -5.49
CA VAL A 24 -21.24 16.18 -5.25
C VAL A 24 -21.72 14.77 -5.01
N ASP A 25 -21.40 13.89 -5.94
CA ASP A 25 -21.80 12.49 -5.86
C ASP A 25 -21.17 11.90 -4.61
N ARG A 26 -22.00 11.40 -3.67
CA ARG A 26 -21.53 10.84 -2.39
C ARG A 26 -20.49 9.75 -2.62
N LYS A 27 -20.57 9.05 -3.75
CA LYS A 27 -19.58 8.06 -4.19
C LYS A 27 -18.17 8.66 -4.34
N PHE A 28 -18.06 9.87 -4.90
CA PHE A 28 -16.78 10.53 -5.13
C PHE A 28 -16.10 10.98 -3.82
N ILE A 29 -16.88 11.49 -2.87
CA ILE A 29 -16.38 11.82 -1.52
C ILE A 29 -15.84 10.55 -0.85
N PHE A 30 -16.58 9.44 -0.95
CA PHE A 30 -16.16 8.17 -0.36
C PHE A 30 -14.85 7.67 -0.95
N ILE A 31 -14.72 7.65 -2.28
CA ILE A 31 -13.48 7.26 -2.98
C ILE A 31 -12.30 8.16 -2.56
N THR A 32 -12.53 9.47 -2.43
CA THR A 32 -11.49 10.44 -2.06
C THR A 32 -10.99 10.22 -0.63
N ILE A 33 -11.90 10.09 0.35
CA ILE A 33 -11.54 9.80 1.75
C ILE A 33 -10.76 8.49 1.83
N PHE A 34 -11.21 7.48 1.07
CA PHE A 34 -10.60 6.16 1.09
C PHE A 34 -9.20 6.13 0.49
N LEU A 35 -8.97 6.89 -0.59
CA LEU A 35 -7.67 7.01 -1.22
C LEU A 35 -6.69 7.75 -0.30
N VAL A 36 -7.14 8.83 0.35
CA VAL A 36 -6.34 9.54 1.37
C VAL A 36 -5.97 8.60 2.52
N LEU A 37 -6.91 7.85 3.07
CA LEU A 37 -6.65 6.87 4.14
C LEU A 37 -5.67 5.78 3.69
N SER A 38 -5.79 5.28 2.46
CA SER A 38 -4.91 4.24 1.92
C SER A 38 -3.47 4.74 1.76
N VAL A 39 -3.30 5.99 1.33
CA VAL A 39 -1.98 6.62 1.18
C VAL A 39 -1.36 6.93 2.55
N VAL A 40 -2.16 7.42 3.50
CA VAL A 40 -1.71 7.62 4.90
C VAL A 40 -1.27 6.28 5.51
N ALA A 41 -2.05 5.22 5.34
CA ALA A 41 -1.69 3.88 5.82
C ALA A 41 -0.40 3.35 5.15
N LEU A 42 -0.24 3.61 3.85
CA LEU A 42 0.98 3.22 3.12
C LEU A 42 2.20 3.97 3.67
N ALA A 43 2.10 5.29 3.85
CA ALA A 43 3.17 6.11 4.41
C ALA A 43 3.59 5.65 5.82
N PHE A 44 2.61 5.28 6.66
CA PHE A 44 2.88 4.67 7.97
C PHE A 44 3.58 3.31 7.83
N SER A 45 3.11 2.44 6.94
CA SER A 45 3.70 1.11 6.74
C SER A 45 5.15 1.19 6.24
N THR A 46 5.45 2.14 5.35
CA THR A 46 6.79 2.35 4.80
C THR A 46 7.77 2.87 5.83
N ARG A 47 7.33 3.73 6.77
CA ARG A 47 8.17 4.09 7.93
C ARG A 47 8.55 2.83 8.71
N TYR A 48 7.59 2.05 9.18
CA TYR A 48 7.89 0.83 9.95
C TYR A 48 8.72 -0.24 9.22
N LEU A 49 8.68 -0.27 7.89
CA LEU A 49 9.43 -1.25 7.08
C LEU A 49 10.84 -0.79 6.73
N PHE A 50 11.05 0.52 6.53
CA PHE A 50 12.32 1.08 6.04
C PHE A 50 13.04 1.94 7.06
N ASP A 51 12.45 2.19 8.22
CA ASP A 51 13.11 2.79 9.38
C ASP A 51 14.00 1.72 10.04
N SER A 52 15.03 1.28 9.30
CA SER A 52 16.23 0.66 9.84
C SER A 52 17.13 1.70 10.52
N ALA A 53 16.66 2.95 10.60
CA ALA A 53 17.47 4.04 11.02
C ALA A 53 17.61 3.99 12.53
N ILE A 54 18.87 4.01 12.91
CA ILE A 54 19.45 4.56 14.12
C ILE A 54 19.08 6.08 14.18
N GLU A 55 17.87 6.47 13.76
CA GLU A 55 17.40 7.86 13.74
C GLU A 55 17.43 8.33 15.20
N ASP A 56 18.08 9.47 15.40
CA ASP A 56 18.35 10.11 16.69
C ASP A 56 19.42 9.46 17.59
N TRP A 57 20.11 8.41 17.15
CA TRP A 57 21.27 7.85 17.86
C TRP A 57 22.57 8.32 17.21
N THR A 58 23.42 8.99 17.98
CA THR A 58 24.77 9.37 17.56
C THR A 58 25.76 8.30 18.01
N VAL A 59 26.45 7.68 17.05
CA VAL A 59 27.56 6.77 17.33
C VAL A 59 28.82 7.59 17.59
N THR A 60 29.36 7.51 18.81
CA THR A 60 30.60 8.19 19.20
C THR A 60 31.82 7.30 19.00
N GLN A 61 31.68 5.99 19.21
CA GLN A 61 32.77 5.02 19.03
C GLN A 61 32.26 3.67 18.54
N GLY A 62 33.04 3.01 17.69
CA GLY A 62 32.73 1.67 17.18
C GLY A 62 31.80 1.70 15.96
N LEU A 63 31.12 0.59 15.71
CA LEU A 63 30.21 0.42 14.57
C LEU A 63 28.90 -0.17 15.06
N PHE A 64 27.84 0.63 14.94
CA PHE A 64 26.47 0.18 15.10
C PHE A 64 25.83 0.03 13.73
N VAL A 65 25.20 -1.11 13.49
CA VAL A 65 24.45 -1.37 12.27
C VAL A 65 23.00 -1.60 12.65
N GLY A 66 22.10 -0.79 12.11
CA GLY A 66 20.67 -1.02 12.17
C GLY A 66 20.32 -2.13 11.19
N GLU A 67 20.06 -3.33 11.66
CA GLU A 67 19.62 -4.45 10.83
C GLU A 67 18.35 -5.04 11.42
N LYS A 68 17.31 -5.14 10.59
CA LYS A 68 16.03 -5.73 10.98
C LYS A 68 15.43 -5.08 12.24
N GLY A 69 15.53 -3.76 12.38
CA GLY A 69 14.95 -3.04 13.52
C GLY A 69 15.76 -3.17 14.81
N SER A 70 16.81 -3.99 14.80
CA SER A 70 17.76 -4.17 15.90
C SER A 70 19.01 -3.34 15.63
N LEU A 71 19.63 -2.85 16.69
CA LEU A 71 20.91 -2.16 16.72
C LEU A 71 22.03 -3.16 17.08
N HIS A 72 22.96 -3.38 16.14
CA HIS A 72 24.04 -4.36 16.28
C HIS A 72 25.38 -3.68 16.51
N ALA A 73 26.07 -3.97 17.63
CA ALA A 73 27.50 -3.66 17.71
C ALA A 73 28.31 -4.72 16.99
N ARG A 74 29.03 -4.32 15.94
CA ARG A 74 29.82 -5.25 15.14
C ARG A 74 31.31 -5.25 15.47
N THR A 75 31.82 -4.24 16.15
CA THR A 75 33.25 -4.24 16.50
C THR A 75 33.51 -5.06 17.76
N PRO A 76 34.64 -5.78 17.83
CA PRO A 76 35.05 -6.46 19.06
C PRO A 76 35.47 -5.47 20.17
N TYR A 77 35.65 -4.20 19.83
CA TYR A 77 36.09 -3.15 20.73
C TYR A 77 34.92 -2.48 21.46
N TYR A 78 35.20 -1.38 22.15
CA TYR A 78 34.19 -0.55 22.77
C TYR A 78 33.30 0.09 21.69
N ASN A 79 32.02 -0.24 21.73
CA ASN A 79 30.99 0.39 20.92
C ASN A 79 30.20 1.32 21.84
N TRP A 80 30.01 2.56 21.41
CA TRP A 80 29.28 3.57 22.15
C TRP A 80 28.40 4.42 21.23
N ALA A 81 27.13 4.51 21.59
CA ALA A 81 26.16 5.39 20.98
C ALA A 81 25.32 6.07 22.06
N TYR A 82 24.84 7.28 21.78
CA TYR A 82 23.89 7.98 22.65
C TYR A 82 22.69 8.48 21.85
N HIS A 83 21.60 8.73 22.56
CA HIS A 83 20.39 9.39 22.09
C HIS A 83 20.06 10.54 23.04
N GLU A 84 19.62 11.68 22.50
CA GLU A 84 19.19 12.80 23.34
C GLU A 84 17.87 12.43 24.02
N SER A 85 17.83 12.48 25.35
CA SER A 85 16.66 12.07 26.12
C SER A 85 16.47 12.94 27.34
N ASN A 86 15.30 13.58 27.41
CA ASN A 86 14.90 14.42 28.55
C ASN A 86 14.17 13.63 29.65
N VAL A 87 14.06 12.30 29.50
CA VAL A 87 13.29 11.46 30.42
C VAL A 87 14.08 11.24 31.70
N ALA A 88 13.67 11.92 32.77
CA ALA A 88 14.26 11.74 34.10
C ALA A 88 13.48 10.73 34.96
N TYR A 89 12.18 10.56 34.67
CA TYR A 89 11.24 9.69 35.38
C TYR A 89 10.41 8.95 34.34
N GLY A 90 10.20 7.65 34.53
CA GLY A 90 9.53 6.85 33.52
C GLY A 90 10.00 5.41 33.46
N GLU A 91 9.84 4.82 32.28
CA GLU A 91 10.21 3.45 31.97
C GLU A 91 11.21 3.40 30.81
N TRP A 92 12.24 2.57 30.95
CA TRP A 92 13.17 2.22 29.88
C TRP A 92 13.06 0.71 29.65
N ASN A 93 12.59 0.33 28.47
CA ASN A 93 12.40 -1.06 28.07
C ASN A 93 13.34 -1.37 26.91
N TRP A 94 14.09 -2.46 26.98
CA TRP A 94 14.87 -2.92 25.84
C TRP A 94 15.06 -4.43 25.82
N LYS A 95 15.36 -4.95 24.64
CA LYS A 95 15.70 -6.36 24.45
C LYS A 95 17.15 -6.51 24.04
N LEU A 96 17.94 -7.14 24.91
CA LEU A 96 19.37 -7.37 24.73
C LEU A 96 19.60 -8.86 24.40
N GLN A 97 20.13 -9.13 23.22
CA GLN A 97 20.67 -10.43 22.85
C GLN A 97 22.14 -10.49 23.28
N TYR A 98 22.41 -11.21 24.37
CA TYR A 98 23.75 -11.29 24.96
C TYR A 98 24.55 -12.43 24.34
N TYR A 99 25.73 -12.19 23.77
CA TYR A 99 26.50 -13.24 23.08
C TYR A 99 27.47 -14.05 23.96
N GLY A 100 27.58 -13.74 25.25
CA GLY A 100 28.38 -14.52 26.20
C GLY A 100 29.80 -14.01 26.45
N SER A 101 30.24 -12.96 25.75
CA SER A 101 31.52 -12.30 25.98
C SER A 101 31.32 -10.79 26.11
N GLY A 102 32.12 -10.13 26.95
CA GLY A 102 32.05 -8.68 27.15
C GLY A 102 30.93 -8.20 28.07
N SER A 103 30.67 -6.91 27.98
CA SER A 103 29.77 -6.16 28.85
C SER A 103 28.79 -5.37 27.99
N ALA A 104 27.51 -5.40 28.35
CA ALA A 104 26.55 -4.44 27.88
C ALA A 104 26.17 -3.49 29.01
N SER A 105 26.13 -2.19 28.78
CA SER A 105 25.64 -1.25 29.77
C SER A 105 24.79 -0.16 29.12
N ILE A 106 23.82 0.31 29.89
CA ILE A 106 23.00 1.44 29.55
C ILE A 106 23.19 2.51 30.62
N THR A 107 23.50 3.72 30.19
CA THR A 107 23.53 4.90 31.03
C THR A 107 22.26 5.69 30.76
N PHE A 108 21.42 5.87 31.77
CA PHE A 108 20.14 6.56 31.69
C PHE A 108 20.12 7.72 32.66
N ILE A 109 19.34 8.76 32.35
CA ILE A 109 19.34 10.02 33.09
C ILE A 109 20.76 10.61 33.07
N GLY A 110 21.39 10.55 31.89
CA GLY A 110 22.75 11.02 31.67
C GLY A 110 22.78 12.54 31.61
N LEU A 111 23.80 13.14 32.21
CA LEU A 111 24.02 14.59 32.24
C LEU A 111 25.39 14.96 31.71
N ASN A 112 25.54 16.21 31.27
CA ASN A 112 26.78 16.75 30.73
C ASN A 112 27.25 15.94 29.53
N LYS A 113 26.39 15.87 28.50
CA LYS A 113 26.71 15.28 27.21
C LYS A 113 28.08 15.76 26.73
N ASN A 114 29.08 14.88 26.73
CA ASN A 114 30.40 15.23 26.22
C ASN A 114 30.38 15.12 24.69
N THR A 115 30.32 16.26 24.01
CA THR A 115 30.29 16.33 22.54
C THR A 115 31.67 16.44 21.91
N THR A 116 32.72 16.69 22.69
CA THR A 116 34.04 17.10 22.18
C THR A 116 35.11 16.04 22.33
N ASN A 117 35.02 15.18 23.35
CA ASN A 117 35.96 14.08 23.56
C ASN A 117 35.19 12.78 23.57
N ASN A 118 35.78 11.70 23.04
CA ASN A 118 35.25 10.34 23.08
C ASN A 118 35.15 9.77 24.54
N ASP A 119 34.80 10.59 25.53
CA ASP A 119 34.65 10.21 26.92
C ASP A 119 33.17 10.06 27.27
N LYS A 120 32.86 8.92 27.89
CA LYS A 120 31.52 8.53 28.35
C LYS A 120 30.82 9.62 29.13
N THR A 121 29.48 9.60 29.13
CA THR A 121 28.68 10.49 29.95
C THR A 121 29.19 10.44 31.40
N PRO A 122 29.72 11.55 31.96
CA PRO A 122 30.40 11.53 33.25
C PRO A 122 29.42 11.41 34.42
N GLN A 123 28.13 11.68 34.18
CA GLN A 123 27.09 11.70 35.20
C GLN A 123 25.82 11.00 34.75
N GLY A 124 25.16 10.30 35.67
CA GLY A 124 23.89 9.63 35.43
C GLY A 124 23.77 8.33 36.21
N TYR A 125 22.87 7.45 35.79
CA TYR A 125 22.78 6.10 36.34
C TYR A 125 23.11 5.07 35.28
N LYS A 126 23.82 4.03 35.68
CA LYS A 126 24.33 2.99 34.79
C LYS A 126 23.88 1.62 35.27
N LEU A 127 23.27 0.85 34.38
CA LEU A 127 22.98 -0.56 34.59
C LEU A 127 23.96 -1.41 33.78
N ILE A 128 24.66 -2.33 34.45
CA ILE A 128 25.72 -3.14 33.84
C ILE A 128 25.29 -4.60 33.73
N PHE A 129 25.38 -5.15 32.52
CA PHE A 129 25.22 -6.56 32.17
C PHE A 129 26.57 -7.14 31.74
N GLN A 130 27.24 -7.87 32.64
CA GLN A 130 28.55 -8.45 32.36
C GLN A 130 28.67 -9.85 32.95
N LEU A 131 29.29 -10.78 32.22
CA LEU A 131 29.55 -12.12 32.72
C LEU A 131 30.49 -12.07 33.93
N GLY A 132 30.14 -12.82 34.99
CA GLY A 132 30.92 -12.90 36.21
C GLY A 132 30.79 -11.67 37.12
N GLN A 133 29.93 -10.72 36.79
CA GLN A 133 29.60 -9.59 37.66
C GLN A 133 28.13 -9.64 38.06
N ASN A 134 27.84 -9.07 39.23
CA ASN A 134 26.46 -8.85 39.65
C ASN A 134 25.79 -7.85 38.70
N LEU A 135 24.49 -8.04 38.45
CA LEU A 135 23.67 -6.98 37.88
C LEU A 135 23.62 -5.86 38.92
N ALA A 136 24.10 -4.68 38.56
CA ALA A 136 24.23 -3.56 39.48
C ALA A 136 23.72 -2.27 38.85
N ILE A 137 23.01 -1.47 39.64
CA ILE A 137 22.73 -0.07 39.32
C ILE A 137 23.78 0.76 40.03
N LYS A 138 24.50 1.57 39.27
CA LYS A 138 25.49 2.51 39.78
C LYS A 138 25.11 3.93 39.44
N ARG A 139 25.45 4.87 40.32
CA ARG A 139 25.44 6.30 40.03
C ARG A 139 26.83 6.71 39.54
N LEU A 140 26.90 7.46 38.45
CA LEU A 140 28.10 8.08 37.92
C LEU A 140 28.16 9.51 38.45
N ASP A 141 29.20 9.86 39.22
CA ASP A 141 29.41 11.22 39.72
C ASP A 141 30.40 11.99 38.82
N SER A 142 30.46 13.33 38.88
CA SER A 142 31.23 14.20 37.95
C SER A 142 32.71 13.86 37.79
N SER A 143 33.31 13.16 38.75
CA SER A 143 34.68 12.65 38.70
C SER A 143 34.82 11.33 37.92
N SER A 144 33.77 10.89 37.22
CA SER A 144 33.63 9.53 36.66
C SER A 144 33.73 8.42 37.72
N SER A 145 33.51 8.75 39.00
CA SER A 145 33.43 7.74 40.05
C SER A 145 32.08 7.04 39.98
N GLU A 146 32.11 5.70 40.13
CA GLU A 146 30.90 4.89 40.14
C GLU A 146 30.55 4.52 41.59
N VAL A 147 29.38 4.96 42.07
CA VAL A 147 28.83 4.57 43.38
C VAL A 147 27.78 3.49 43.15
N GLU A 148 28.01 2.28 43.65
CA GLU A 148 27.02 1.20 43.58
C GLU A 148 25.84 1.50 44.51
N LEU A 149 24.63 1.56 43.93
CA LEU A 149 23.40 1.80 44.70
C LEU A 149 22.79 0.49 45.21
N ASN A 150 22.78 -0.53 44.34
CA ASN A 150 22.37 -1.89 44.69
C ASN A 150 22.90 -2.88 43.63
N SER A 151 23.12 -4.13 44.03
CA SER A 151 23.50 -5.21 43.14
C SER A 151 22.88 -6.56 43.55
N THR A 152 22.74 -7.45 42.57
CA THR A 152 22.19 -8.79 42.75
C THR A 152 22.96 -9.77 41.88
N SER A 153 23.09 -11.02 42.34
CA SER A 153 23.74 -12.04 41.55
C SER A 153 22.93 -12.31 40.29
N PHE A 154 23.57 -12.18 39.14
CA PHE A 154 22.95 -12.43 37.83
C PHE A 154 24.02 -12.96 36.89
N ALA A 155 23.85 -14.18 36.41
CA ALA A 155 24.75 -14.81 35.47
C ALA A 155 24.08 -14.88 34.10
N PRO A 156 24.33 -13.92 33.19
CA PRO A 156 23.74 -13.96 31.86
C PRO A 156 24.27 -15.19 31.10
N VAL A 157 23.34 -16.02 30.62
CA VAL A 157 23.60 -17.11 29.68
C VAL A 157 23.89 -16.53 28.30
N ALA A 158 24.94 -17.04 27.66
CA ALA A 158 25.32 -16.70 26.29
C ALA A 158 24.19 -17.01 25.29
N ARG A 159 24.13 -16.21 24.22
CA ARG A 159 23.14 -16.26 23.12
C ARG A 159 21.69 -16.26 23.59
N SER A 160 21.42 -15.60 24.71
CA SER A 160 20.07 -15.49 25.27
C SER A 160 19.54 -14.08 25.09
N LEU A 161 18.25 -13.99 24.80
CA LEU A 161 17.52 -12.72 24.71
C LEU A 161 16.99 -12.35 26.10
N TYR A 162 17.30 -11.13 26.53
CA TYR A 162 16.83 -10.57 27.80
C TYR A 162 15.95 -9.36 27.55
N GLU A 163 14.74 -9.38 28.07
CA GLU A 163 13.89 -8.20 28.16
C GLU A 163 14.18 -7.48 29.47
N VAL A 164 14.80 -6.31 29.39
CA VAL A 164 15.18 -5.51 30.56
C VAL A 164 14.27 -4.30 30.63
N LYS A 165 13.72 -4.06 31.83
CA LYS A 165 12.85 -2.93 32.13
C LYS A 165 13.35 -2.20 33.37
N ILE A 166 13.65 -0.91 33.24
CA ILE A 166 13.90 -0.02 34.38
C ILE A 166 12.68 0.86 34.56
N ILE A 167 12.16 0.96 35.78
CA ILE A 167 11.12 1.92 36.16
C ILE A 167 11.69 2.86 37.20
N ARG A 168 11.53 4.17 37.00
CA ARG A 168 11.79 5.19 38.01
C ARG A 168 10.57 6.04 38.26
N THR A 169 10.15 6.12 39.52
CA THR A 169 8.98 6.92 39.92
C THR A 169 9.37 8.22 40.61
N GLN A 170 8.66 9.32 40.30
CA GLN A 170 8.94 10.65 40.86
C GLN A 170 8.76 10.72 42.39
N ASN A 171 7.73 10.08 42.95
CA ASN A 171 7.36 10.23 44.36
C ASN A 171 8.40 9.66 45.33
N ASN A 172 9.02 8.53 44.97
CA ASN A 172 9.90 7.78 45.89
C ASN A 172 11.35 7.72 45.42
N GLN A 173 11.66 8.25 44.24
CA GLN A 173 13.02 8.21 43.67
C GLN A 173 13.58 6.77 43.62
N THR A 174 12.69 5.78 43.50
CA THR A 174 13.02 4.36 43.47
C THR A 174 13.22 3.89 42.03
N PHE A 175 14.30 3.18 41.79
CA PHE A 175 14.58 2.41 40.59
C PHE A 175 14.17 0.97 40.81
N ARG A 176 13.37 0.40 39.89
CA ARG A 176 13.06 -1.02 39.86
C ARG A 176 13.55 -1.60 38.55
N VAL A 177 14.38 -2.63 38.61
CA VAL A 177 14.92 -3.30 37.42
C VAL A 177 14.33 -4.68 37.32
N PHE A 178 13.70 -4.96 36.19
CA PHE A 178 13.16 -6.25 35.84
C PHE A 178 13.97 -6.86 34.70
N VAL A 179 14.23 -8.16 34.78
CA VAL A 179 14.80 -8.95 33.68
C VAL A 179 13.85 -10.10 33.39
N ASN A 180 13.36 -10.19 32.16
CA ASN A 180 12.33 -11.13 31.72
C ASN A 180 11.08 -11.09 32.62
N GLY A 181 10.67 -9.89 33.04
CA GLY A 181 9.51 -9.66 33.92
C GLY A 181 9.75 -9.96 35.40
N VAL A 182 10.90 -10.51 35.79
CA VAL A 182 11.25 -10.79 37.19
C VAL A 182 11.97 -9.58 37.78
N LEU A 183 11.51 -9.10 38.95
CA LEU A 183 12.17 -8.02 39.67
C LEU A 183 13.53 -8.50 40.18
N MET A 184 14.60 -7.90 39.68
CA MET A 184 15.98 -8.23 40.04
C MET A 184 16.56 -7.29 41.08
N LEU A 185 16.27 -5.98 40.96
CA LEU A 185 16.86 -4.93 41.80
C LEU A 185 15.85 -3.86 42.19
N ASN A 186 16.03 -3.29 43.38
CA ASN A 186 15.36 -2.08 43.82
C ASN A 186 16.37 -1.14 44.50
N ALA A 187 16.52 0.09 44.02
CA ALA A 187 17.44 1.07 44.58
C ALA A 187 16.74 2.42 44.77
N THR A 188 17.26 3.27 45.64
CA THR A 188 16.75 4.63 45.87
C THR A 188 17.88 5.63 45.72
N ASP A 189 17.74 6.59 44.83
CA ASP A 189 18.67 7.71 44.71
C ASP A 189 17.97 8.91 44.03
N SER A 190 18.23 10.10 44.56
CA SER A 190 17.60 11.36 44.13
C SER A 190 18.59 12.36 43.58
N THR A 191 19.82 11.95 43.26
CA THR A 191 20.92 12.86 42.88
C THR A 191 20.61 13.56 41.56
N TYR A 192 20.16 12.80 40.56
CA TYR A 192 19.84 13.34 39.23
C TYR A 192 18.35 13.35 38.98
N THR A 193 17.77 14.53 38.75
CA THR A 193 16.33 14.73 38.54
C THR A 193 15.98 15.22 37.13
N THR A 194 17.00 15.43 36.29
CA THR A 194 16.92 15.81 34.89
C THR A 194 17.74 14.83 34.06
N SER A 195 17.45 14.73 32.77
CA SER A 195 18.20 13.91 31.82
C SER A 195 18.50 14.76 30.58
N GLU A 196 19.66 14.52 29.98
CA GLU A 196 20.04 15.07 28.68
C GLU A 196 20.26 13.94 27.67
N VAL A 197 20.75 12.78 28.12
CA VAL A 197 21.13 11.66 27.25
C VAL A 197 20.75 10.30 27.81
N LEU A 198 20.46 9.40 26.88
CA LEU A 198 20.47 7.95 27.06
C LEU A 198 21.66 7.39 26.28
N GLU A 199 22.51 6.61 26.93
CA GLU A 199 23.75 6.11 26.35
C GLU A 199 23.83 4.58 26.41
N LEU A 200 24.36 3.98 25.36
CA LEU A 200 24.67 2.55 25.26
C LEU A 200 26.17 2.34 25.16
N SER A 201 26.74 1.56 26.06
CA SER A 201 28.16 1.20 26.02
C SER A 201 28.33 -0.31 26.07
N TRP A 202 28.92 -0.86 25.00
CA TRP A 202 29.15 -2.29 24.84
C TRP A 202 30.63 -2.60 24.65
N SER A 203 31.05 -3.76 25.13
CA SER A 203 32.31 -4.40 24.73
C SER A 203 31.98 -5.74 24.08
N ASN A 204 32.69 -6.06 23.00
CA ASN A 204 32.40 -7.19 22.10
C ASN A 204 31.04 -7.07 21.38
N THR A 205 30.76 -8.07 20.54
CA THR A 205 29.53 -8.18 19.75
C THR A 205 28.31 -8.37 20.66
N GLN A 206 27.38 -7.41 20.64
CA GLN A 206 26.09 -7.46 21.31
C GLN A 206 25.02 -6.94 20.34
N GLU A 207 23.79 -7.41 20.52
CA GLU A 207 22.64 -6.99 19.71
C GLU A 207 21.51 -6.51 20.61
N LEU A 208 20.88 -5.42 20.18
CA LEU A 208 19.79 -4.77 20.89
C LEU A 208 18.60 -4.63 19.96
N ASP A 209 17.53 -5.38 20.21
CA ASP A 209 16.41 -5.46 19.27
C ASP A 209 15.57 -4.20 19.20
N TRP A 210 15.42 -3.49 20.32
CA TRP A 210 14.74 -2.21 20.40
C TRP A 210 14.99 -1.60 21.78
N ILE A 211 14.89 -0.28 21.86
CA ILE A 211 14.73 0.46 23.10
C ILE A 211 13.45 1.29 23.00
N GLN A 212 12.66 1.29 24.05
CA GLN A 212 11.55 2.21 24.25
C GLN A 212 11.77 2.96 25.55
N VAL A 213 11.62 4.28 25.48
CA VAL A 213 11.64 5.15 26.65
C VAL A 213 10.26 5.79 26.77
N ILE A 214 9.64 5.67 27.95
CA ILE A 214 8.31 6.21 28.25
C ILE A 214 8.46 7.16 29.43
N ASP A 215 8.11 8.43 29.28
CA ASP A 215 8.08 9.38 30.41
C ASP A 215 6.94 9.03 31.40
N ALA A 216 7.15 9.28 32.69
CA ALA A 216 6.15 9.19 33.75
C ALA A 216 4.87 10.00 33.48
N ILE A 217 4.90 11.03 32.63
CA ILE A 217 3.69 11.77 32.20
C ILE A 217 2.83 10.94 31.22
N GLY A 218 3.31 9.79 30.74
CA GLY A 218 2.54 8.89 29.90
C GLY A 218 2.21 9.53 28.55
N ALA A 219 3.22 10.10 27.90
CA ALA A 219 3.12 10.65 26.55
C ALA A 219 2.97 9.54 25.48
N ASN A 220 1.87 8.77 25.59
CA ASN A 220 1.24 8.10 24.46
C ASN A 220 0.11 9.00 23.93
N SER A 221 0.31 10.32 23.97
CA SER A 221 -0.64 11.24 23.36
C SER A 221 -0.50 11.08 21.85
N TRP A 222 -1.62 10.88 21.15
CA TRP A 222 -1.65 10.84 19.69
C TRP A 222 -0.95 12.06 19.05
N SER A 223 -0.80 13.17 19.77
CA SER A 223 -0.04 14.36 19.35
C SER A 223 1.48 14.14 19.23
N ASP A 224 2.10 13.35 20.12
CA ASP A 224 3.56 13.13 20.08
C ASP A 224 3.98 12.26 18.88
N PHE A 225 3.06 11.42 18.42
CA PHE A 225 3.19 10.63 17.19
C PHE A 225 3.24 11.51 15.92
N PHE A 226 2.64 12.70 15.95
CA PHE A 226 2.69 13.67 14.85
C PHE A 226 3.83 14.70 15.00
N THR A 227 4.33 14.97 16.22
CA THR A 227 5.50 15.85 16.43
C THR A 227 6.82 15.12 16.17
N GLY A 228 6.85 13.79 16.30
CA GLY A 228 7.93 12.91 15.82
C GLY A 228 7.80 12.55 14.32
N LEU A 229 7.03 13.31 13.53
CA LEU A 229 7.18 13.27 12.09
C LEU A 229 8.56 13.86 11.75
N PRO A 230 9.45 13.09 11.09
CA PRO A 230 10.74 13.62 10.68
C PRO A 230 10.53 14.91 9.91
N SER A 231 11.26 15.96 10.29
CA SER A 231 11.24 17.18 9.50
C SER A 231 11.65 16.83 8.06
N ALA A 232 11.25 17.66 7.10
CA ALA A 232 11.69 17.53 5.70
C ALA A 232 13.24 17.54 5.56
N ASP A 233 13.97 17.78 6.65
CA ASP A 233 15.42 17.77 6.74
C ASP A 233 16.02 16.40 7.05
N SER A 234 15.26 15.35 7.38
CA SER A 234 15.83 14.00 7.55
C SER A 234 16.49 13.52 6.24
N ASP A 235 17.76 13.13 6.24
CA ASP A 235 18.47 12.75 5.02
C ASP A 235 17.94 11.46 4.36
N ASN A 236 17.02 10.77 5.01
CA ASN A 236 16.37 9.58 4.48
C ASN A 236 15.37 9.94 3.36
N VAL A 237 15.79 9.71 2.12
CA VAL A 237 14.99 9.92 0.90
C VAL A 237 13.65 9.19 0.95
N PHE A 238 13.57 7.99 1.54
CA PHE A 238 12.32 7.24 1.65
C PHE A 238 11.34 7.90 2.62
N THR A 239 11.85 8.49 3.70
CA THR A 239 11.07 9.26 4.66
C THR A 239 10.50 10.51 4.01
N LYS A 240 11.30 11.25 3.22
CA LYS A 240 10.81 12.39 2.44
C LYS A 240 9.72 11.95 1.46
N ILE A 241 9.95 10.88 0.70
CA ILE A 241 8.96 10.37 -0.27
C ILE A 241 7.67 9.95 0.43
N ALA A 242 7.75 9.21 1.54
CA ALA A 242 6.57 8.80 2.32
C ALA A 242 5.80 10.00 2.87
N LEU A 243 6.49 11.09 3.24
CA LEU A 243 5.86 12.34 3.69
C LEU A 243 5.19 13.10 2.53
N TYR A 244 5.83 13.18 1.36
CA TYR A 244 5.35 13.96 0.22
C TYR A 244 4.29 13.24 -0.64
N VAL A 245 4.34 11.91 -0.75
CA VAL A 245 3.41 11.13 -1.57
C VAL A 245 1.93 11.39 -1.20
N PRO A 246 1.51 11.45 0.08
CA PRO A 246 0.16 11.86 0.47
C PRO A 246 -0.25 13.25 -0.02
N PHE A 247 0.64 14.25 0.09
CA PHE A 247 0.34 15.61 -0.35
C PHE A 247 0.31 15.73 -1.88
N VAL A 248 1.20 15.02 -2.58
CA VAL A 248 1.20 14.96 -4.04
C VAL A 248 -0.06 14.25 -4.53
N THR A 249 -0.44 13.12 -3.95
CA THR A 249 -1.69 12.43 -4.33
C THR A 249 -2.92 13.27 -4.01
N LEU A 250 -3.00 13.91 -2.83
CA LEU A 250 -4.08 14.83 -2.51
C LEU A 250 -4.15 15.99 -3.50
N GLY A 251 -3.01 16.61 -3.81
CA GLY A 251 -2.90 17.68 -4.81
C GLY A 251 -3.35 17.22 -6.19
N LEU A 252 -2.98 16.01 -6.61
CA LEU A 252 -3.37 15.42 -7.90
C LEU A 252 -4.87 15.12 -7.96
N VAL A 253 -5.47 14.64 -6.86
CA VAL A 253 -6.92 14.43 -6.73
C VAL A 253 -7.68 15.75 -6.78
N ILE A 254 -7.21 16.78 -6.07
CA ILE A 254 -7.80 18.12 -6.11
C ILE A 254 -7.68 18.72 -7.51
N LEU A 255 -6.51 18.61 -8.14
CA LEU A 255 -6.26 19.08 -9.50
C LEU A 255 -7.19 18.36 -10.49
N LEU A 256 -7.34 17.04 -10.38
CA LEU A 256 -8.27 16.23 -11.17
C LEU A 256 -9.72 16.69 -11.00
N TYR A 257 -10.12 16.96 -9.76
CA TYR A 257 -11.46 17.46 -9.45
C TYR A 257 -11.70 18.84 -10.07
N VAL A 258 -10.72 19.74 -9.98
CA VAL A 258 -10.75 21.08 -10.58
C VAL A 258 -10.79 20.99 -12.11
N PHE A 259 -9.96 20.15 -12.74
CA PHE A 259 -10.01 19.91 -14.19
C PHE A 259 -11.37 19.37 -14.60
N ARG A 260 -11.91 18.39 -13.86
CA ARG A 260 -13.25 17.86 -14.14
C ARG A 260 -14.31 18.95 -14.04
N LEU A 261 -14.21 19.85 -13.08
CA LEU A 261 -15.12 20.98 -12.90
C LEU A 261 -15.03 22.02 -14.02
N LEU A 262 -13.81 22.38 -14.42
CA LEU A 262 -13.55 23.41 -15.43
C LEU A 262 -13.87 22.93 -16.85
N PHE A 263 -13.75 21.63 -17.10
CA PHE A 263 -13.78 21.06 -18.46
C PHE A 263 -14.93 20.07 -18.72
N ALA A 264 -15.92 19.99 -17.81
CA ALA A 264 -17.05 19.05 -17.91
C ALA A 264 -17.95 19.22 -19.16
N GLU A 265 -17.92 20.35 -19.86
CA GLU A 265 -18.88 20.66 -20.93
C GLU A 265 -18.41 20.29 -22.36
N GLY A 266 -17.26 19.64 -22.55
CA GLY A 266 -16.74 19.27 -23.89
C GLY A 266 -16.56 17.77 -24.13
N SER A 267 -16.82 17.27 -25.35
CA SER A 267 -16.59 15.86 -25.71
C SER A 267 -15.09 15.48 -25.74
N TRP A 268 -14.21 16.47 -25.99
CA TRP A 268 -12.77 16.29 -26.06
C TRP A 268 -12.11 16.03 -24.70
N THR A 269 -12.67 16.56 -23.62
CA THR A 269 -12.08 16.51 -22.28
C THR A 269 -12.22 15.12 -21.66
N ARG A 270 -13.11 14.29 -22.20
CA ARG A 270 -13.31 12.88 -21.79
C ARG A 270 -12.18 11.95 -22.23
N PHE A 271 -11.46 12.28 -23.29
CA PHE A 271 -10.32 11.50 -23.80
C PHE A 271 -8.98 12.17 -23.55
N ALA A 272 -8.90 13.49 -23.75
CA ALA A 272 -7.64 14.21 -23.61
C ALA A 272 -7.19 14.33 -22.15
N VAL A 273 -8.10 14.50 -21.19
CA VAL A 273 -7.71 14.68 -19.77
C VAL A 273 -7.11 13.41 -19.18
N PRO A 274 -7.70 12.20 -19.30
CA PRO A 274 -7.07 10.97 -18.80
C PRO A 274 -5.73 10.68 -19.47
N LEU A 275 -5.61 10.97 -20.77
CA LEU A 275 -4.37 10.76 -21.53
C LEU A 275 -3.26 11.73 -21.09
N VAL A 276 -3.56 13.03 -20.99
CA VAL A 276 -2.63 14.04 -20.49
C VAL A 276 -2.22 13.74 -19.05
N LEU A 277 -3.16 13.25 -18.24
CA LEU A 277 -2.86 12.86 -16.87
C LEU A 277 -1.97 11.61 -16.78
N ALA A 278 -2.23 10.60 -17.61
CA ALA A 278 -1.37 9.42 -17.72
C ALA A 278 0.04 9.81 -18.18
N ILE A 279 0.17 10.78 -19.09
CA ILE A 279 1.46 11.33 -19.53
C ILE A 279 2.15 12.08 -18.39
N ILE A 280 1.44 12.93 -17.64
CA ILE A 280 2.00 13.68 -16.51
C ILE A 280 2.43 12.72 -15.39
N ILE A 281 1.63 11.70 -15.08
CA ILE A 281 1.97 10.68 -14.09
C ILE A 281 3.18 9.86 -14.57
N GLY A 282 3.20 9.45 -15.85
CA GLY A 282 4.32 8.71 -16.43
C GLY A 282 5.63 9.50 -16.42
N LEU A 283 5.58 10.78 -16.81
CA LEU A 283 6.72 11.69 -16.75
C LEU A 283 7.16 11.99 -15.32
N GLY A 284 6.21 12.22 -14.41
CA GLY A 284 6.48 12.44 -13.00
C GLY A 284 7.11 11.22 -12.34
N TYR A 285 6.64 10.02 -12.67
CA TYR A 285 7.24 8.77 -12.19
C TYR A 285 8.61 8.53 -12.80
N GLY A 286 8.80 8.79 -14.09
CA GLY A 286 10.11 8.70 -14.75
C GLY A 286 11.14 9.65 -14.13
N LEU A 287 10.78 10.92 -13.94
CA LEU A 287 11.64 11.91 -13.29
C LEU A 287 11.92 11.55 -11.83
N LEU A 288 10.95 10.99 -11.10
CA LEU A 288 11.16 10.51 -9.73
C LEU A 288 12.13 9.33 -9.69
N VAL A 289 12.00 8.37 -10.61
CA VAL A 289 12.90 7.21 -10.72
C VAL A 289 14.31 7.66 -11.11
N ASP A 290 14.45 8.59 -12.06
CA ASP A 290 15.76 9.13 -12.46
C ASP A 290 16.40 9.93 -11.33
N PHE A 291 15.62 10.76 -10.63
CA PHE A 291 16.09 11.47 -9.43
C PHE A 291 16.53 10.52 -8.31
N LEU A 292 15.76 9.46 -8.07
CA LEU A 292 16.11 8.40 -7.14
C LEU A 292 17.40 7.69 -7.56
N ARG A 293 17.57 7.40 -8.85
CA ARG A 293 18.75 6.74 -9.41
C ARG A 293 20.00 7.62 -9.32
N GLU A 294 19.86 8.93 -9.49
CA GLU A 294 20.96 9.90 -9.39
C GLU A 294 21.37 10.16 -7.92
N LYS A 295 20.41 10.09 -6.99
CA LYS A 295 20.64 10.37 -5.56
C LYS A 295 20.93 9.14 -4.71
N LEU A 296 20.65 7.94 -5.20
CA LEU A 296 21.14 6.69 -4.60
C LEU A 296 22.57 6.46 -5.10
N PRO A 297 23.62 6.65 -4.28
CA PRO A 297 24.97 6.29 -4.69
C PRO A 297 24.98 4.80 -5.06
N ASP A 298 25.67 4.47 -6.16
CA ASP A 298 25.81 3.10 -6.65
C ASP A 298 26.12 2.18 -5.46
N ILE A 299 25.16 1.31 -5.14
CA ILE A 299 25.32 0.32 -4.07
C ILE A 299 26.54 -0.51 -4.50
N PRO A 300 27.67 -0.46 -3.78
CA PRO A 300 28.87 -1.14 -4.21
C PRO A 300 28.53 -2.63 -4.35
N SER A 301 28.73 -3.16 -5.56
CA SER A 301 28.49 -4.55 -5.87
C SER A 301 29.26 -5.39 -4.85
N PHE A 302 28.52 -6.13 -4.02
CA PHE A 302 29.07 -6.96 -2.96
C PHE A 302 30.05 -7.96 -3.57
N THR A 303 31.34 -7.69 -3.43
CA THR A 303 32.39 -8.64 -3.79
C THR A 303 32.55 -9.55 -2.57
N PRO A 304 32.17 -10.83 -2.65
CA PRO A 304 32.32 -11.73 -1.52
C PRO A 304 33.80 -11.79 -1.15
N ILE A 305 34.12 -11.39 0.08
CA ILE A 305 35.47 -11.52 0.63
C ILE A 305 35.74 -13.02 0.75
N SER A 306 36.64 -13.51 -0.10
CA SER A 306 37.17 -14.87 -0.05
C SER A 306 37.80 -15.10 1.32
N SER A 307 37.16 -15.93 2.15
CA SER A 307 37.65 -16.35 3.46
C SER A 307 38.77 -17.38 3.31
N SER A 308 39.92 -16.93 2.80
CA SER A 308 41.16 -17.71 2.77
C SER A 308 42.31 -16.85 3.30
N ASP A 309 42.30 -16.57 4.60
CA ASP A 309 43.51 -16.11 5.27
C ASP A 309 43.62 -16.77 6.64
N THR A 310 44.40 -17.84 6.68
CA THR A 310 44.73 -18.63 7.86
C THR A 310 46.07 -18.19 8.42
N GLY A 311 46.05 -17.57 9.61
CA GLY A 311 47.18 -17.52 10.55
C GLY A 311 48.27 -16.48 10.27
N PRO A 312 49.06 -16.11 11.30
CA PRO A 312 49.86 -17.11 11.99
C PRO A 312 49.57 -17.28 13.50
N THR A 313 49.65 -18.54 13.91
CA THR A 313 49.64 -19.06 15.27
C THR A 313 50.88 -18.58 16.02
N SER A 314 50.72 -17.81 17.09
CA SER A 314 51.79 -17.54 18.06
C SER A 314 51.62 -18.48 19.25
N THR A 315 52.59 -19.38 19.40
CA THR A 315 52.79 -20.22 20.58
C THR A 315 53.82 -19.56 21.48
N GLU A 316 53.39 -18.89 22.54
CA GLU A 316 54.25 -18.63 23.71
C GLU A 316 53.57 -19.14 24.99
N PRO A 317 54.29 -19.87 25.86
CA PRO A 317 53.74 -20.36 27.12
C PRO A 317 53.79 -19.27 28.19
N TYR A 318 52.63 -18.87 28.67
CA TYR A 318 52.48 -17.99 29.82
C TYR A 318 52.75 -18.77 31.11
N ASN A 319 53.84 -18.42 31.80
CA ASN A 319 54.33 -19.08 33.00
C ASN A 319 53.98 -18.20 34.21
N ASP A 320 52.87 -18.49 34.91
CA ASP A 320 52.49 -17.78 36.13
C ASP A 320 52.56 -18.73 37.33
N THR A 321 53.62 -18.55 38.12
CA THR A 321 53.77 -19.18 39.44
C THR A 321 53.24 -18.19 40.47
N SER A 322 51.98 -18.37 40.88
CA SER A 322 51.42 -17.70 42.06
C SER A 322 50.80 -18.74 42.97
N THR A 323 51.57 -19.08 44.01
CA THR A 323 51.14 -19.88 45.16
C THR A 323 50.27 -19.02 46.09
N GLY A 324 49.01 -19.39 46.27
CA GLY A 324 48.09 -18.88 47.28
C GLY A 324 47.05 -19.95 47.66
N PRO A 325 46.57 -19.99 48.92
CA PRO A 325 46.29 -21.24 49.61
C PRO A 325 44.88 -21.81 49.44
N THR A 326 44.84 -23.14 49.53
CA THR A 326 43.78 -24.10 49.89
C THR A 326 42.38 -23.56 50.25
N PRO A 327 41.30 -24.01 49.58
CA PRO A 327 39.93 -23.86 50.06
C PRO A 327 39.49 -25.08 50.90
N SER A 328 39.05 -24.81 52.14
CA SER A 328 38.28 -25.75 52.96
C SER A 328 36.78 -25.62 52.65
N GLU A 329 36.19 -26.77 52.31
CA GLU A 329 34.90 -27.32 52.74
C GLU A 329 33.59 -26.48 52.69
N ASN A 330 32.66 -27.04 51.90
CA ASN A 330 31.26 -27.31 52.24
C ASN A 330 30.40 -26.17 52.81
N GLN A 331 29.71 -25.46 51.92
CA GLN A 331 28.33 -25.01 52.20
C GLN A 331 27.44 -25.22 50.98
N SER A 332 26.63 -26.28 51.05
CA SER A 332 25.46 -26.51 50.21
C SER A 332 24.38 -25.48 50.53
N LEU A 333 24.18 -24.51 49.64
CA LEU A 333 23.08 -23.55 49.69
C LEU A 333 21.76 -24.23 49.26
N PRO A 334 20.63 -23.92 49.92
CA PRO A 334 19.33 -24.48 49.58
C PRO A 334 18.78 -23.86 48.29
N ILE A 335 18.33 -24.72 47.38
CA ILE A 335 17.56 -24.38 46.19
C ILE A 335 16.23 -23.76 46.64
N PRO A 336 15.88 -22.52 46.26
CA PRO A 336 14.54 -22.01 46.52
C PRO A 336 13.55 -22.71 45.59
N SER A 337 12.65 -23.47 46.20
CA SER A 337 11.47 -24.06 45.59
C SER A 337 10.62 -22.99 44.89
N GLN A 338 10.47 -23.15 43.57
CA GLN A 338 9.51 -22.42 42.75
C GLN A 338 8.10 -22.65 43.30
N SER A 339 7.45 -21.60 43.80
CA SER A 339 6.03 -21.64 44.10
C SER A 339 5.25 -21.51 42.80
N ASN A 340 4.48 -22.56 42.48
CA ASN A 340 3.48 -22.53 41.43
C ASN A 340 2.32 -21.61 41.87
N GLY A 341 2.50 -20.31 41.64
CA GLY A 341 1.45 -19.30 41.72
C GLY A 341 0.45 -19.47 40.59
N THR A 342 -0.59 -20.24 40.85
CA THR A 342 -1.75 -20.42 39.95
C THR A 342 -2.70 -19.23 40.14
N GLY A 343 -3.07 -18.56 39.04
CA GLY A 343 -4.40 -17.94 38.91
C GLY A 343 -4.47 -16.42 39.00
N GLY A 344 -4.37 -15.77 37.84
CA GLY A 344 -4.96 -14.45 37.60
C GLY A 344 -5.19 -14.28 36.09
N PRO A 345 -6.43 -14.04 35.61
CA PRO A 345 -6.70 -13.80 34.19
C PRO A 345 -6.32 -12.36 33.86
N GLY A 346 -5.03 -12.05 33.90
CA GLY A 346 -4.47 -10.85 33.28
C GLY A 346 -4.36 -11.12 31.79
N GLY A 347 -5.29 -10.59 31.01
CA GLY A 347 -5.28 -10.70 29.55
C GLY A 347 -3.95 -10.24 28.99
N ILE A 348 -3.13 -11.21 28.57
CA ILE A 348 -1.87 -10.98 27.88
C ILE A 348 -2.24 -10.43 26.50
N PHE A 349 -2.33 -9.11 26.37
CA PHE A 349 -2.15 -8.47 25.07
C PHE A 349 -0.67 -8.63 24.71
N THR A 350 -0.32 -9.78 24.15
CA THR A 350 0.93 -9.93 23.41
C THR A 350 0.86 -8.94 22.26
N GLY A 351 1.52 -7.79 22.42
CA GLY A 351 1.59 -6.76 21.40
C GLY A 351 2.04 -7.40 20.09
N VAL A 352 1.14 -7.36 19.10
CA VAL A 352 1.43 -7.85 17.75
C VAL A 352 2.68 -7.09 17.27
N PRO A 353 3.76 -7.77 16.83
CA PRO A 353 4.99 -7.11 16.44
C PRO A 353 4.68 -6.00 15.42
N PRO A 354 5.30 -4.82 15.50
CA PRO A 354 5.01 -3.69 14.60
C PRO A 354 5.07 -4.05 13.10
N ARG A 355 5.90 -5.04 12.74
CA ARG A 355 5.96 -5.61 11.39
C ARG A 355 4.70 -6.31 10.94
N VAL A 356 4.06 -7.06 11.84
CA VAL A 356 2.80 -7.75 11.53
C VAL A 356 1.71 -6.70 11.31
N ILE A 357 1.69 -5.62 12.09
CA ILE A 357 0.78 -4.48 11.87
C ILE A 357 1.06 -3.82 10.52
N SER A 358 2.32 -3.56 10.17
CA SER A 358 2.71 -2.97 8.87
C SER A 358 2.30 -3.85 7.68
N ASN A 359 2.57 -5.16 7.75
CA ASN A 359 2.17 -6.11 6.70
C ASN A 359 0.65 -6.21 6.55
N ILE A 360 -0.09 -6.16 7.65
CA ILE A 360 -1.57 -6.10 7.63
C ILE A 360 -2.03 -4.80 6.95
N LEU A 361 -1.44 -3.65 7.30
CA LEU A 361 -1.79 -2.36 6.68
C LEU A 361 -1.49 -2.33 5.17
N LEU A 362 -0.36 -2.90 4.74
CA LEU A 362 -0.02 -3.04 3.31
C LEU A 362 -0.98 -3.95 2.56
N GLY A 363 -1.31 -5.11 3.14
CA GLY A 363 -2.28 -6.04 2.57
C GLY A 363 -3.65 -5.40 2.43
N VAL A 364 -4.11 -4.70 3.47
CA VAL A 364 -5.39 -4.00 3.48
C VAL A 364 -5.41 -2.85 2.46
N SER A 365 -4.34 -2.05 2.38
CA SER A 365 -4.21 -0.97 1.38
C SER A 365 -4.21 -1.50 -0.06
N GLY A 366 -3.50 -2.61 -0.33
CA GLY A 366 -3.48 -3.25 -1.64
C GLY A 366 -4.87 -3.72 -2.09
N VAL A 367 -5.62 -4.38 -1.21
CA VAL A 367 -7.01 -4.80 -1.48
C VAL A 367 -7.88 -3.59 -1.80
N PHE A 368 -7.72 -2.50 -1.05
CA PHE A 368 -8.50 -1.28 -1.26
C PHE A 368 -8.21 -0.57 -2.59
N ILE A 369 -6.95 -0.55 -3.03
CA ILE A 369 -6.58 -0.01 -4.34
C ILE A 369 -7.24 -0.86 -5.45
N VAL A 370 -7.19 -2.19 -5.35
CA VAL A 370 -7.82 -3.08 -6.33
C VAL A 370 -9.33 -2.85 -6.40
N ILE A 371 -10.01 -2.75 -5.25
CA ILE A 371 -11.45 -2.45 -5.18
C ILE A 371 -11.75 -1.12 -5.86
N ALA A 372 -10.98 -0.06 -5.57
CA ALA A 372 -11.18 1.24 -6.18
C ALA A 372 -11.04 1.18 -7.71
N VAL A 373 -10.02 0.48 -8.23
CA VAL A 373 -9.81 0.31 -9.68
C VAL A 373 -10.97 -0.46 -10.31
N VAL A 374 -11.45 -1.54 -9.69
CA VAL A 374 -12.59 -2.32 -10.19
C VAL A 374 -13.86 -1.46 -10.23
N PHE A 375 -14.15 -0.69 -9.17
CA PHE A 375 -15.31 0.20 -9.14
C PHE A 375 -15.25 1.29 -10.21
N ILE A 376 -14.08 1.92 -10.38
CA ILE A 376 -13.86 2.92 -11.44
C ILE A 376 -14.04 2.29 -12.81
N GLY A 377 -13.53 1.08 -13.02
CA GLY A 377 -13.70 0.32 -14.25
C GLY A 377 -15.16 0.05 -14.56
N ILE A 378 -15.92 -0.52 -13.61
CA ILE A 378 -17.35 -0.84 -13.80
C ILE A 378 -18.16 0.43 -14.13
N ASP A 379 -17.95 1.52 -13.39
CA ASP A 379 -18.68 2.77 -13.61
C ASP A 379 -18.34 3.38 -14.97
N PHE A 380 -17.08 3.29 -15.40
CA PHE A 380 -16.64 3.70 -16.73
C PHE A 380 -17.29 2.87 -17.84
N PHE A 381 -17.34 1.54 -17.70
CA PHE A 381 -17.97 0.66 -18.69
C PHE A 381 -19.49 0.89 -18.76
N ARG A 382 -20.18 0.97 -17.62
CA ARG A 382 -21.62 1.28 -17.59
C ARG A 382 -21.95 2.59 -18.29
N LYS A 383 -21.20 3.64 -17.98
CA LYS A 383 -21.43 4.95 -18.60
C LYS A 383 -21.13 4.96 -20.10
N ARG A 384 -20.16 4.15 -20.53
CA ARG A 384 -19.87 3.97 -21.95
C ARG A 384 -21.01 3.23 -22.67
N ASP A 385 -21.59 2.22 -22.05
CA ASP A 385 -22.71 1.46 -22.63
C ASP A 385 -23.98 2.31 -22.74
N ASP A 386 -24.29 3.11 -21.70
CA ASP A 386 -25.41 4.06 -21.72
C ASP A 386 -25.25 5.09 -22.85
N GLU A 387 -24.06 5.67 -23.02
CA GLU A 387 -23.78 6.60 -24.11
C GLU A 387 -23.80 5.93 -25.49
N PHE A 388 -23.38 4.67 -25.58
CA PHE A 388 -23.43 3.93 -26.83
C PHE A 388 -24.88 3.68 -27.24
N HIS A 389 -25.74 3.29 -26.29
CA HIS A 389 -27.18 3.16 -26.50
C HIS A 389 -27.82 4.50 -26.89
N GLU A 390 -27.47 5.59 -26.20
CA GLU A 390 -28.01 6.92 -26.50
C GLU A 390 -27.62 7.39 -27.91
N ARG A 391 -26.39 7.14 -28.36
CA ARG A 391 -25.95 7.45 -29.73
C ARG A 391 -26.63 6.59 -30.80
N ILE A 392 -26.98 5.34 -30.49
CA ILE A 392 -27.76 4.48 -31.39
C ILE A 392 -29.16 5.06 -31.52
N LEU A 393 -29.83 5.37 -30.42
CA LEU A 393 -31.17 5.98 -30.41
C LEU A 393 -31.21 7.35 -31.11
N ASP A 394 -30.16 8.16 -30.95
CA ASP A 394 -30.09 9.49 -31.55
C ASP A 394 -29.81 9.43 -33.07
N LYS A 395 -29.09 8.39 -33.53
CA LYS A 395 -29.03 8.06 -34.96
C LYS A 395 -30.40 7.61 -35.45
N GLU A 396 -31.08 6.73 -34.72
CA GLU A 396 -32.42 6.26 -35.06
C GLU A 396 -33.41 7.42 -35.28
N ARG A 397 -33.36 8.44 -34.42
CA ARG A 397 -34.16 9.67 -34.55
C ARG A 397 -33.80 10.56 -35.75
N ARG A 398 -32.54 10.58 -36.19
CA ARG A 398 -32.11 11.41 -37.34
C ARG A 398 -32.43 10.78 -38.69
N TRP A 399 -32.46 9.44 -38.76
CA TRP A 399 -32.68 8.72 -40.02
C TRP A 399 -34.15 8.32 -40.23
N MET A 400 -34.98 8.34 -39.18
CA MET A 400 -36.42 8.16 -39.33
C MET A 400 -37.10 9.52 -39.55
N PRO A 401 -37.53 9.88 -40.78
CA PRO A 401 -38.35 11.06 -40.97
C PRO A 401 -39.57 10.94 -40.06
N THR A 402 -39.92 12.00 -39.33
CA THR A 402 -41.21 12.17 -38.66
C THR A 402 -42.30 12.24 -39.71
N ALA A 403 -42.62 11.09 -40.32
CA ALA A 403 -43.71 10.94 -41.25
C ALA A 403 -44.99 11.38 -40.52
N THR A 404 -45.60 12.44 -41.03
CA THR A 404 -47.02 12.68 -40.83
C THR A 404 -47.77 11.41 -41.24
N THR A 405 -48.83 11.06 -40.52
CA THR A 405 -49.56 9.79 -40.66
C THR A 405 -50.07 9.48 -42.08
N THR A 406 -50.05 10.47 -42.98
CA THR A 406 -50.59 10.43 -44.34
C THR A 406 -49.61 10.03 -45.44
N ASP A 407 -48.28 9.99 -45.20
CA ASP A 407 -47.29 9.65 -46.24
C ASP A 407 -47.02 8.14 -46.27
N HIS A 408 -47.72 7.43 -47.15
CA HIS A 408 -47.63 5.96 -47.27
C HIS A 408 -46.23 5.47 -47.64
N ARG A 409 -45.51 6.18 -48.51
CA ARG A 409 -44.14 5.84 -48.93
C ARG A 409 -43.18 5.89 -47.74
N LYS A 410 -43.23 6.96 -46.95
CA LYS A 410 -42.40 7.06 -45.73
C LYS A 410 -42.73 5.99 -44.69
N ARG A 411 -44.00 5.56 -44.59
CA ARG A 411 -44.41 4.46 -43.69
C ARG A 411 -43.78 3.14 -44.09
N VAL A 412 -43.79 2.79 -45.37
CA VAL A 412 -43.12 1.58 -45.89
C VAL A 412 -41.61 1.61 -45.61
N ILE A 413 -40.94 2.73 -45.93
CA ILE A 413 -39.50 2.90 -45.69
C ILE A 413 -39.16 2.73 -44.20
N ARG A 414 -39.97 3.31 -43.31
CA ARG A 414 -39.79 3.18 -41.85
C ARG A 414 -39.97 1.73 -41.39
N ALA A 415 -41.01 1.05 -41.87
CA ALA A 415 -41.30 -0.33 -41.49
C ALA A 415 -40.15 -1.27 -41.85
N TYR A 416 -39.60 -1.14 -43.06
CA TYR A 416 -38.43 -1.89 -43.51
C TYR A 416 -37.21 -1.62 -42.62
N HIS A 417 -36.79 -0.35 -42.48
CA HIS A 417 -35.60 -0.02 -41.69
C HIS A 417 -35.70 -0.50 -40.24
N LYS A 418 -36.88 -0.36 -39.61
CA LYS A 418 -37.09 -0.83 -38.25
C LYS A 418 -36.98 -2.36 -38.16
N ALA A 419 -37.59 -3.11 -39.09
CA ALA A 419 -37.41 -4.56 -39.15
C ALA A 419 -35.94 -4.96 -39.36
N SER A 420 -35.20 -4.27 -40.25
CA SER A 420 -33.78 -4.55 -40.49
C SER A 420 -32.93 -4.32 -39.24
N TYR A 421 -33.16 -3.23 -38.50
CA TYR A 421 -32.45 -2.98 -37.23
C TYR A 421 -32.80 -4.03 -36.17
N ASP A 422 -34.08 -4.36 -36.02
CA ASP A 422 -34.52 -5.40 -35.10
C ASP A 422 -33.83 -6.74 -35.42
N LEU A 423 -33.69 -7.10 -36.71
CA LEU A 423 -32.98 -8.29 -37.15
C LEU A 423 -31.47 -8.23 -36.88
N ILE A 424 -30.83 -7.08 -37.10
CA ILE A 424 -29.39 -6.87 -36.81
C ILE A 424 -29.11 -6.98 -35.31
N ASP A 425 -29.98 -6.42 -34.46
CA ASP A 425 -29.85 -6.52 -33.00
C ASP A 425 -30.02 -7.97 -32.51
N HIS A 426 -30.77 -8.80 -33.26
CA HIS A 426 -30.86 -10.25 -33.04
C HIS A 426 -29.76 -11.05 -33.76
N GLY A 427 -28.77 -10.35 -34.33
CA GLY A 427 -27.53 -10.92 -34.83
C GLY A 427 -27.44 -11.04 -36.35
N ALA A 428 -28.43 -10.57 -37.14
CA ALA A 428 -28.31 -10.53 -38.60
C ALA A 428 -27.04 -9.78 -39.03
N LYS A 429 -26.35 -10.28 -40.05
CA LYS A 429 -25.15 -9.62 -40.58
C LYS A 429 -25.59 -8.61 -41.63
N SER A 430 -25.18 -7.36 -41.49
CA SER A 430 -25.40 -6.31 -42.49
C SER A 430 -24.06 -5.75 -42.91
N GLU A 431 -23.76 -5.83 -44.21
CA GLU A 431 -22.59 -5.20 -44.81
C GLU A 431 -22.96 -3.85 -45.43
N ARG A 432 -22.04 -2.89 -45.41
CA ARG A 432 -22.31 -1.52 -45.89
C ARG A 432 -22.66 -1.46 -47.38
N SER A 433 -22.23 -2.44 -48.16
CA SER A 433 -22.51 -2.57 -49.60
C SER A 433 -23.73 -3.43 -49.92
N MET A 434 -24.36 -4.04 -48.91
CA MET A 434 -25.44 -4.99 -49.09
C MET A 434 -26.72 -4.29 -49.55
N THR A 435 -27.34 -4.82 -50.60
CA THR A 435 -28.65 -4.39 -51.08
C THR A 435 -29.78 -4.95 -50.18
N PRO A 436 -30.99 -4.37 -50.21
CA PRO A 436 -32.13 -4.89 -49.47
C PRO A 436 -32.43 -6.36 -49.76
N GLY A 437 -32.43 -6.77 -51.03
CA GLY A 437 -32.60 -8.17 -51.43
C GLY A 437 -31.48 -9.10 -50.91
N GLU A 438 -30.22 -8.68 -50.94
CA GLU A 438 -29.11 -9.47 -50.36
C GLU A 438 -29.23 -9.59 -48.83
N PHE A 439 -29.72 -8.54 -48.16
CA PHE A 439 -29.99 -8.58 -46.72
C PHE A 439 -31.14 -9.53 -46.40
N GLU A 440 -32.21 -9.52 -47.21
CA GLU A 440 -33.32 -10.46 -47.10
C GLU A 440 -32.86 -11.91 -47.26
N GLU A 441 -32.11 -12.22 -48.31
CA GLU A 441 -31.62 -13.57 -48.61
C GLU A 441 -30.78 -14.12 -47.45
N THR A 442 -29.81 -13.33 -46.97
CA THR A 442 -28.92 -13.73 -45.88
C THR A 442 -29.61 -13.85 -44.51
N THR A 443 -30.75 -13.17 -44.33
CA THR A 443 -31.46 -13.11 -43.06
C THR A 443 -32.61 -14.10 -42.98
N THR A 444 -33.30 -14.38 -44.09
CA THR A 444 -34.47 -15.26 -44.14
C THR A 444 -34.15 -16.68 -43.69
N ASP A 445 -33.01 -17.21 -44.14
CA ASP A 445 -32.55 -18.55 -43.75
C ASP A 445 -32.19 -18.63 -42.26
N ARG A 446 -31.60 -17.56 -41.72
CA ARG A 446 -31.10 -17.55 -40.35
C ARG A 446 -32.20 -17.48 -39.29
N PHE A 447 -33.27 -16.73 -39.56
CA PHE A 447 -34.39 -16.53 -38.63
C PHE A 447 -35.63 -17.35 -39.03
N GLU A 448 -35.47 -18.31 -39.94
CA GLU A 448 -36.54 -19.16 -40.48
C GLU A 448 -37.82 -18.39 -40.86
N LEU A 449 -37.69 -17.28 -41.59
CA LEU A 449 -38.81 -16.39 -41.93
C LEU A 449 -39.72 -16.94 -43.06
N LYS A 450 -40.31 -18.12 -42.85
CA LYS A 450 -41.05 -18.92 -43.86
C LYS A 450 -42.33 -18.30 -44.43
N ASP A 451 -42.82 -17.19 -43.89
CA ASP A 451 -44.08 -16.55 -44.33
C ASP A 451 -43.88 -15.42 -45.33
N LYS A 452 -42.70 -15.31 -45.94
CA LYS A 452 -42.36 -14.27 -46.93
C LYS A 452 -42.55 -12.85 -46.36
N SER A 453 -42.54 -12.68 -45.03
CA SER A 453 -42.79 -11.39 -44.40
C SER A 453 -41.64 -10.40 -44.66
N LEU A 454 -40.39 -10.88 -44.68
CA LEU A 454 -39.24 -10.06 -45.03
C LEU A 454 -39.16 -9.80 -46.54
N GLU A 455 -39.45 -10.80 -47.38
CA GLU A 455 -39.61 -10.67 -48.85
C GLU A 455 -40.65 -9.58 -49.19
N ASP A 456 -41.88 -9.73 -48.69
CA ASP A 456 -42.97 -8.76 -48.89
C ASP A 456 -42.59 -7.34 -48.46
N LEU A 457 -41.82 -7.20 -47.38
CA LEU A 457 -41.39 -5.91 -46.85
C LEU A 457 -40.24 -5.31 -47.68
N THR A 458 -39.37 -6.16 -48.22
CA THR A 458 -38.24 -5.79 -49.08
C THR A 458 -38.74 -5.32 -50.44
N ASP A 459 -39.67 -6.06 -51.06
CA ASP A 459 -40.33 -5.67 -52.32
C ASP A 459 -40.99 -4.30 -52.21
N LEU A 460 -41.79 -4.08 -51.16
CA LEU A 460 -42.45 -2.80 -50.91
C LEU A 460 -41.44 -1.68 -50.66
N TYR A 461 -40.33 -1.97 -49.99
CA TYR A 461 -39.26 -1.00 -49.76
C TYR A 461 -38.56 -0.60 -51.07
N GLU A 462 -38.25 -1.56 -51.92
CA GLU A 462 -37.64 -1.30 -53.22
C GLU A 462 -38.59 -0.52 -54.13
N GLU A 463 -39.88 -0.86 -54.14
CA GLU A 463 -40.91 -0.08 -54.83
C GLU A 463 -40.99 1.35 -54.26
N ALA A 464 -41.02 1.51 -52.93
CA ALA A 464 -41.02 2.82 -52.28
C ALA A 464 -39.79 3.66 -52.61
N ARG A 465 -38.65 3.02 -52.91
CA ARG A 465 -37.37 3.69 -53.19
C ARG A 465 -37.19 4.03 -54.66
N PHE A 466 -37.63 3.17 -55.58
CA PHE A 466 -37.30 3.26 -57.01
C PHE A 466 -38.50 3.53 -57.93
N SER A 467 -39.74 3.26 -57.49
CA SER A 467 -40.94 3.52 -58.29
C SER A 467 -41.42 4.96 -58.12
N GLU A 468 -41.89 5.59 -59.19
CA GLU A 468 -42.56 6.90 -59.14
C GLU A 468 -44.06 6.78 -58.78
N HIS A 469 -44.62 5.58 -58.78
CA HIS A 469 -46.03 5.37 -58.46
C HIS A 469 -46.36 5.74 -57.01
N GLU A 470 -47.56 6.29 -56.79
CA GLU A 470 -48.04 6.56 -55.43
C GLU A 470 -48.38 5.24 -54.73
N LEU A 471 -47.76 5.01 -53.58
CA LEU A 471 -48.07 3.86 -52.74
C LEU A 471 -49.40 4.08 -52.04
N SER A 472 -50.25 3.07 -52.11
CA SER A 472 -51.57 3.05 -51.50
C SER A 472 -51.50 2.80 -49.99
N GLU A 473 -52.58 3.17 -49.30
CA GLU A 473 -52.73 2.85 -47.87
C GLU A 473 -52.64 1.35 -47.60
N LYS A 474 -53.15 0.51 -48.52
CA LYS A 474 -53.11 -0.95 -48.42
C LYS A 474 -51.67 -1.47 -48.38
N GLU A 475 -50.78 -0.92 -49.21
CA GLU A 475 -49.36 -1.29 -49.25
C GLU A 475 -48.64 -0.85 -47.99
N SER A 476 -48.86 0.39 -47.52
CA SER A 476 -48.28 0.84 -46.25
C SER A 476 -48.74 0.01 -45.05
N THR A 477 -50.00 -0.41 -45.04
CA THR A 477 -50.56 -1.30 -44.00
C THR A 477 -50.01 -2.72 -44.13
N LYS A 478 -49.74 -3.21 -45.36
CA LYS A 478 -49.08 -4.50 -45.60
C LYS A 478 -47.66 -4.48 -45.04
N ALA A 479 -46.89 -3.41 -45.28
CA ALA A 479 -45.53 -3.26 -44.75
C ALA A 479 -45.48 -3.28 -43.21
N GLU A 480 -46.36 -2.52 -42.54
CA GLU A 480 -46.45 -2.52 -41.07
C GLU A 480 -46.83 -3.89 -40.49
N LYS A 481 -47.76 -4.60 -41.15
CA LYS A 481 -48.13 -5.96 -40.75
C LYS A 481 -46.98 -6.95 -40.93
N SER A 482 -46.21 -6.83 -42.02
CA SER A 482 -45.02 -7.66 -42.24
C SER A 482 -43.96 -7.40 -41.18
N GLN A 483 -43.70 -6.13 -40.85
CA GLN A 483 -42.82 -5.75 -39.75
C GLN A 483 -43.27 -6.36 -38.42
N GLU A 484 -44.55 -6.23 -38.05
CA GLU A 484 -45.07 -6.77 -36.79
C GLU A 484 -44.93 -8.30 -36.70
N LYS A 485 -45.09 -9.00 -37.83
CA LYS A 485 -44.85 -10.45 -37.90
C LYS A 485 -43.40 -10.82 -37.65
N ILE A 486 -42.45 -10.06 -38.20
CA ILE A 486 -41.01 -10.26 -37.98
C ILE A 486 -40.68 -10.10 -36.50
N ILE A 487 -41.13 -8.99 -35.87
CA ILE A 487 -40.90 -8.72 -34.43
C ILE A 487 -41.47 -9.86 -33.56
N LYS A 488 -42.72 -10.27 -33.79
CA LYS A 488 -43.35 -11.37 -33.04
C LYS A 488 -42.59 -12.69 -33.13
N ARG A 489 -41.86 -12.93 -34.22
CA ARG A 489 -41.03 -14.13 -34.38
C ARG A 489 -39.72 -14.02 -33.61
N LEU A 490 -39.05 -12.88 -33.69
CA LEU A 490 -37.83 -12.61 -32.93
C LEU A 490 -38.07 -12.78 -31.41
N ASP A 491 -39.19 -12.26 -30.91
CA ASP A 491 -39.60 -12.44 -29.50
C ASP A 491 -39.83 -13.92 -29.14
N LYS A 492 -40.41 -14.71 -30.06
CA LYS A 492 -40.67 -16.13 -29.84
C LYS A 492 -39.39 -16.97 -29.84
N GLU A 493 -38.41 -16.57 -30.63
CA GLU A 493 -37.12 -17.25 -30.75
C GLU A 493 -36.26 -17.01 -29.50
N GLN A 494 -36.23 -15.79 -28.96
CA GLN A 494 -35.57 -15.50 -27.66
C GLN A 494 -36.07 -16.37 -26.51
N ILE A 495 -37.35 -16.74 -26.51
CA ILE A 495 -37.94 -17.61 -25.48
C ILE A 495 -37.45 -19.07 -25.60
N ARG A 496 -37.00 -19.50 -26.79
CA ARG A 496 -36.50 -20.87 -27.02
C ARG A 496 -35.02 -21.05 -26.68
N THR A 497 -34.21 -20.00 -26.84
CA THR A 497 -32.76 -20.02 -26.59
C THR A 497 -32.26 -19.97 -25.12
N PRO A 498 -33.05 -19.97 -24.02
CA PRO A 498 -32.47 -19.96 -22.66
C PRO A 498 -32.08 -21.33 -22.07
N LYS A 499 -32.34 -22.47 -22.73
CA LYS A 499 -32.19 -23.80 -22.08
C LYS A 499 -30.97 -24.63 -22.48
N GLU A 500 -30.47 -24.55 -23.71
CA GLU A 500 -29.41 -25.48 -24.16
C GLU A 500 -27.98 -24.99 -23.88
N THR A 501 -27.76 -23.68 -23.67
CA THR A 501 -26.39 -23.15 -23.48
C THR A 501 -25.84 -23.35 -22.05
N LYS A 502 -26.67 -23.77 -21.08
CA LYS A 502 -26.19 -24.06 -19.71
C LYS A 502 -25.61 -25.46 -19.53
N GLU A 503 -26.00 -26.44 -20.33
CA GLU A 503 -25.48 -27.82 -20.19
C GLU A 503 -24.15 -28.04 -20.96
N ALA A 504 -23.84 -27.21 -21.95
CA ALA A 504 -22.58 -27.32 -22.70
C ALA A 504 -21.35 -26.77 -21.97
N ILE A 505 -21.52 -25.95 -20.91
CA ILE A 505 -20.40 -25.33 -20.19
C ILE A 505 -19.99 -26.13 -18.93
N GLU A 506 -20.86 -26.97 -18.37
CA GLU A 506 -20.51 -27.84 -17.23
C GLU A 506 -19.84 -29.18 -17.63
N SER A 507 -19.78 -29.51 -18.93
CA SER A 507 -19.22 -30.79 -19.42
C SER A 507 -17.73 -30.77 -19.82
N SER A 508 -16.99 -29.66 -19.65
CA SER A 508 -15.60 -29.55 -20.17
C SER A 508 -14.49 -29.36 -19.12
N THR A 509 -14.79 -29.56 -17.83
CA THR A 509 -13.78 -29.49 -16.75
C THR A 509 -13.64 -30.81 -15.99
N SER A 510 -13.23 -31.88 -16.67
CA SER A 510 -12.45 -32.96 -16.05
C SER A 510 -11.71 -33.80 -17.09
N ALA A 511 -10.42 -33.56 -17.27
CA ALA A 511 -9.50 -34.57 -17.76
C ALA A 511 -8.07 -34.22 -17.34
N ASP A 512 -7.59 -34.94 -16.33
CA ASP A 512 -6.18 -35.12 -15.99
C ASP A 512 -5.33 -35.44 -17.22
N ALA A 513 -4.15 -34.81 -17.31
CA ALA A 513 -3.05 -35.33 -18.12
C ALA A 513 -1.71 -35.04 -17.43
N ASP A 514 -1.13 -36.14 -16.96
CA ASP A 514 0.21 -36.39 -16.46
C ASP A 514 1.32 -35.99 -17.47
N PRO A 515 2.39 -35.27 -17.08
CA PRO A 515 3.45 -34.89 -18.01
C PRO A 515 4.66 -35.82 -17.90
N LYS A 516 4.79 -36.76 -18.85
CA LYS A 516 6.05 -37.44 -19.13
C LYS A 516 6.33 -37.54 -20.63
N GLU A 517 7.59 -37.20 -20.94
CA GLU A 517 8.37 -37.59 -22.11
C GLU A 517 7.78 -37.24 -23.49
N ILE A 518 8.47 -36.33 -24.20
CA ILE A 518 9.08 -36.57 -25.51
C ILE A 518 9.83 -35.28 -25.86
N ARG A 519 11.15 -35.31 -25.74
CA ARG A 519 12.02 -34.33 -26.38
C ARG A 519 13.35 -35.02 -26.70
N ASP A 520 13.38 -35.73 -27.82
CA ASP A 520 14.62 -35.93 -28.57
C ASP A 520 14.33 -36.37 -29.99
N LYS A 521 15.13 -35.82 -30.92
CA LYS A 521 15.20 -36.01 -32.38
C LYS A 521 14.66 -34.84 -33.20
N ASP A 522 15.47 -33.80 -33.31
CA ASP A 522 15.75 -33.23 -34.63
C ASP A 522 17.09 -32.50 -34.63
N LYS A 523 18.06 -33.01 -35.42
CA LYS A 523 19.13 -32.28 -36.13
C LYS A 523 20.25 -33.24 -36.56
N GLY A 524 20.48 -33.29 -37.88
CA GLY A 524 21.82 -33.56 -38.41
C GLY A 524 21.88 -34.51 -39.60
N LYS A 525 21.57 -34.02 -40.80
CA LYS A 525 22.15 -34.58 -42.04
C LYS A 525 22.63 -33.44 -42.94
N LYS A 526 23.90 -33.05 -42.76
CA LYS A 526 24.67 -32.33 -43.77
C LYS A 526 25.31 -33.37 -44.70
N LYS A 527 25.10 -33.18 -46.01
CA LYS A 527 25.89 -33.78 -47.08
C LYS A 527 27.26 -33.11 -47.09
N ASP A 528 28.30 -33.92 -47.26
CA ASP A 528 29.52 -33.66 -48.04
C ASP A 528 30.26 -35.00 -48.19
N GLY A 529 30.61 -35.38 -49.43
CA GLY A 529 31.28 -36.64 -49.78
C GLY A 529 30.49 -37.48 -50.76
#